data_AF-A0A537X5P3-F1
#
_entry.id   AF-A0A537X5P3-F1
#
_cell.length_a   1.000
_cell.length_b   1.000
_cell.length_c   1.000
_cell.angle_alpha   90.00
_cell.angle_beta   90.00
_cell.angle_gamma   90.00
#
_symmetry.space_group_name_H-M   'P 1'
#
loop_
_entity.id
_entity.type
_entity.pdbx_description
1 polymer ?
#
loop_
_entity_poly.entity_id
_entity_poly.type
_entity_poly.pdbx_seq_one_letter_code
_entity_poly.pdbx_strand_id
1 'polypeptide(L)'
;MLADTCLGFNVACGTLFKGGGVVLAGFILFVGSVYVLLAAVFGRWMGYLVLMIAFSGWMIIQSSIWMFGFWSQGPDTKTNLGPRGSEPAWQVIDAGLSPGAETYTEFSQYPNPPTWSPPNAVTQAADIQSVQGAATSFLANQANATLGRAATALDAIQTTQFAVDSLEFAKAGNGTPIAVVQAHFIGGGPETVLSMKYNQGSVPRYSLMFLVGSILLFAIHLPLLDRAERSRKAFLTGGSAPPWYGPA
;
A
#
# COMPACT_ATOMS: atom_id res chain seq x y z
N MET A 1 17.90 8.29 -18.72
CA MET A 1 18.42 8.62 -17.38
C MET A 1 17.85 7.59 -16.41
N LEU A 2 18.67 6.62 -16.02
CA LEU A 2 18.29 5.54 -15.11
C LEU A 2 18.84 5.86 -13.70
N ALA A 3 18.02 5.56 -12.69
CA ALA A 3 18.32 5.53 -11.25
C ALA A 3 18.28 6.85 -10.47
N ASP A 4 17.06 7.29 -10.12
CA ASP A 4 16.79 8.02 -8.85
C ASP A 4 15.71 7.32 -8.01
N THR A 5 15.26 6.13 -8.41
CA THR A 5 14.24 5.34 -7.70
C THR A 5 14.90 4.28 -6.84
N CYS A 6 14.70 4.36 -5.53
CA CYS A 6 15.24 3.38 -4.58
C CYS A 6 14.24 2.24 -4.33
N LEU A 7 14.75 1.00 -4.28
CA LEU A 7 14.00 -0.20 -3.86
C LEU A 7 12.75 -0.52 -4.71
N GLY A 8 12.70 -0.07 -5.97
CA GLY A 8 11.57 -0.34 -6.87
C GLY A 8 10.31 0.49 -6.57
N PHE A 9 10.40 1.46 -5.66
CA PHE A 9 9.36 2.46 -5.43
C PHE A 9 9.68 3.70 -6.29
N ASN A 10 8.68 4.29 -6.94
CA ASN A 10 8.78 5.56 -7.67
C ASN A 10 8.97 6.76 -6.72
N VAL A 11 9.98 6.69 -5.84
CA VAL A 11 10.30 7.68 -4.82
C VAL A 11 11.79 8.02 -4.93
N ALA A 12 12.10 9.31 -5.00
CA ALA A 12 13.47 9.81 -5.01
C ALA A 12 14.23 9.28 -3.78
N CYS A 13 15.41 8.69 -3.98
CA CYS A 13 16.23 8.11 -2.91
C CYS A 13 16.45 9.07 -1.74
N GLY A 14 16.68 10.37 -2.01
CA GLY A 14 16.84 11.38 -0.97
C GLY A 14 15.61 11.57 -0.08
N THR A 15 14.40 11.42 -0.64
CA THR A 15 13.14 11.49 0.11
C THR A 15 12.95 10.24 0.98
N LEU A 16 13.32 9.06 0.46
CA LEU A 16 13.27 7.81 1.20
C LEU A 16 14.19 7.85 2.43
N PHE A 17 15.43 8.31 2.28
CA PHE A 17 16.39 8.42 3.40
C PHE A 17 15.94 9.44 4.44
N LYS A 18 15.44 10.61 4.02
CA LYS A 18 14.91 11.62 4.96
C LYS A 18 13.72 11.07 5.73
N GLY A 19 12.76 10.46 5.03
CA GLY A 19 11.59 9.83 5.66
C GLY A 19 11.99 8.73 6.64
N GLY A 20 12.86 7.81 6.22
CA GLY A 20 13.38 6.74 7.07
C GLY A 20 14.13 7.27 8.30
N GLY A 21 14.94 8.31 8.12
CA GLY A 21 15.64 8.99 9.21
C GLY A 21 14.69 9.60 10.24
N VAL A 22 13.62 10.26 9.80
CA VAL A 22 12.60 10.82 10.69
C VAL A 22 11.87 9.71 11.46
N VAL A 23 11.50 8.62 10.80
CA VAL A 23 10.85 7.47 11.45
C VAL A 23 11.76 6.84 12.50
N LEU A 24 13.05 6.62 12.16
CA LEU A 24 14.03 6.06 13.09
C LEU A 24 14.26 6.97 14.30
N ALA A 25 14.44 8.27 14.06
CA ALA A 25 14.60 9.26 15.13
C ALA A 25 13.37 9.30 16.05
N GLY A 26 12.17 9.29 15.47
CA GLY A 26 10.92 9.23 16.22
C GLY A 26 10.83 7.96 17.08
N PHE A 27 11.19 6.80 16.52
CA PHE A 27 11.18 5.54 17.26
C PHE A 27 12.18 5.57 18.43
N ILE A 28 13.42 6.02 18.19
CA ILE A 28 14.46 6.10 19.23
C ILE A 28 14.03 7.05 20.35
N LEU A 29 13.55 8.25 20.02
CA LEU A 29 13.18 9.23 21.04
C LEU A 29 11.93 8.81 21.81
N PHE A 30 10.89 8.36 21.10
CA PHE A 30 9.62 8.02 21.74
C PHE A 30 9.69 6.68 22.47
N VAL A 31 10.03 5.60 21.77
CA VAL A 31 10.08 4.25 22.37
C VAL A 31 11.29 4.10 23.29
N GLY A 32 12.43 4.71 22.94
CA GLY A 32 13.63 4.68 23.76
C GLY A 32 13.49 5.46 25.06
N SER A 33 12.77 6.57 25.11
CA SER A 33 12.53 7.29 26.38
C SER A 33 11.71 6.44 27.36
N VAL A 34 10.65 5.79 26.87
CA VAL A 34 9.86 4.83 27.68
C VAL A 34 10.73 3.67 28.13
N TYR A 35 11.60 3.15 27.25
CA TYR A 35 12.54 2.10 27.62
C TYR A 35 13.46 2.50 28.76
N VAL A 36 14.08 3.68 28.71
CA VAL A 36 14.99 4.15 29.75
C VAL A 36 14.29 4.23 31.11
N LEU A 37 13.05 4.73 31.15
CA LEU A 37 12.25 4.76 32.37
C LEU A 37 11.94 3.36 32.90
N LEU A 38 11.49 2.45 32.04
CA LEU A 38 11.21 1.07 32.42
C LEU A 38 12.47 0.32 32.87
N ALA A 39 13.60 0.55 32.20
CA ALA A 39 14.88 -0.05 32.55
C ALA A 39 15.42 0.45 33.90
N ALA A 40 15.15 1.71 34.26
CA ALA A 40 15.53 2.27 35.56
C ALA A 40 14.75 1.61 36.71
N VAL A 41 13.47 1.28 36.51
CA VAL A 41 12.60 0.71 37.57
C VAL A 41 12.70 -0.82 37.65
N PHE A 42 12.63 -1.49 36.50
CA PHE A 42 12.54 -2.95 36.44
C PHE A 42 13.88 -3.63 36.11
N GLY A 43 14.90 -2.86 35.75
CA GLY A 43 16.15 -3.36 35.19
C GLY A 43 16.07 -3.57 33.68
N ARG A 44 17.24 -3.65 33.04
CA ARG A 44 17.41 -3.64 31.57
C ARG A 44 16.56 -4.69 30.83
N TRP A 45 16.53 -5.92 31.32
CA TRP A 45 15.86 -7.05 30.66
C TRP A 45 14.35 -7.05 30.88
N MET A 46 13.90 -6.90 32.13
CA MET A 46 12.47 -6.81 32.44
C MET A 46 11.83 -5.58 31.80
N GLY A 47 12.49 -4.43 31.84
CA GLY A 47 12.01 -3.22 31.18
C GLY A 47 11.86 -3.38 29.67
N TYR A 48 12.78 -4.11 29.02
CA TYR A 48 12.66 -4.45 27.59
C TYR A 48 11.44 -5.33 27.31
N LEU A 49 11.24 -6.40 28.10
CA LEU A 49 10.12 -7.32 27.90
C LEU A 49 8.76 -6.64 28.11
N VAL A 50 8.64 -5.81 29.14
CA VAL A 50 7.44 -5.00 29.40
C VAL A 50 7.18 -4.05 28.24
N LEU A 51 8.21 -3.35 27.76
CA LEU A 51 8.10 -2.45 26.61
C LEU A 51 7.60 -3.18 25.36
N MET A 52 8.19 -4.33 25.03
CA MET A 52 7.83 -5.09 23.83
C MET A 52 6.40 -5.62 23.89
N ILE A 53 5.93 -6.07 25.05
CA ILE A 53 4.55 -6.52 25.22
C ILE A 53 3.57 -5.34 25.11
N ALA A 54 3.88 -4.22 25.75
CA ALA A 54 3.04 -3.02 25.66
C ALA A 54 2.98 -2.47 24.23
N PHE A 55 4.14 -2.38 23.55
CA PHE A 55 4.23 -1.92 22.17
C PHE A 55 3.50 -2.87 21.21
N SER A 56 3.71 -4.18 21.33
CA SER A 56 3.02 -5.17 20.49
C SER A 56 1.52 -5.19 20.75
N GLY A 57 1.08 -5.09 22.00
CA GLY A 57 -0.34 -4.96 22.36
C GLY A 57 -0.97 -3.70 21.75
N TRP A 58 -0.30 -2.56 21.87
CA TRP A 58 -0.72 -1.31 21.22
C TRP A 58 -0.81 -1.45 19.69
N MET A 59 0.21 -2.06 19.06
CA MET A 59 0.21 -2.29 17.62
C MET A 59 -0.85 -3.27 17.17
N ILE A 60 -1.19 -4.31 17.94
CA ILE A 60 -2.32 -5.22 17.65
C ILE A 60 -3.62 -4.43 17.61
N ILE A 61 -3.88 -3.57 18.59
CA ILE A 61 -5.09 -2.73 18.63
C ILE A 61 -5.10 -1.80 17.41
N GLN A 62 -4.01 -1.07 17.18
CA GLN A 62 -3.92 -0.08 16.11
C GLN A 62 -4.05 -0.72 14.71
N SER A 63 -3.40 -1.84 14.47
CA SER A 63 -3.47 -2.56 13.19
C SER A 63 -4.81 -3.27 12.98
N SER A 64 -5.47 -3.71 14.05
CA SER A 64 -6.86 -4.19 13.97
C SER A 64 -7.81 -3.08 13.55
N ILE A 65 -7.67 -1.88 14.12
CA ILE A 65 -8.46 -0.70 13.71
C ILE A 65 -8.17 -0.36 12.24
N TRP A 66 -6.92 -0.41 11.81
CA TRP A 66 -6.57 -0.18 10.40
C TRP A 66 -7.22 -1.18 9.45
N MET A 67 -7.16 -2.47 9.79
CA MET A 67 -7.66 -3.54 8.94
C MET A 67 -9.19 -3.57 8.90
N PHE A 68 -9.82 -3.53 10.07
CA PHE A 68 -11.25 -3.82 10.22
C PHE A 68 -12.11 -2.56 10.40
N GLY A 69 -11.50 -1.39 10.59
CA GLY A 69 -12.22 -0.18 10.98
C GLY A 69 -12.78 -0.28 12.40
N PHE A 70 -13.48 0.76 12.84
CA PHE A 70 -14.16 0.77 14.14
C PHE A 70 -15.64 0.37 13.97
N TRP A 71 -15.90 -0.93 13.97
CA TRP A 71 -17.22 -1.52 13.65
C TRP A 71 -18.40 -0.94 14.46
N SER A 72 -18.16 -0.38 15.65
CA SER A 72 -19.20 0.25 16.46
C SER A 72 -19.66 1.62 15.94
N GLN A 73 -19.05 2.17 14.88
CA GLN A 73 -19.44 3.44 14.25
C GLN A 73 -20.41 3.26 13.06
N GLY A 74 -20.77 2.02 12.71
CA GLY A 74 -21.80 1.70 11.70
C GLY A 74 -21.28 1.00 10.44
N PRO A 75 -22.18 0.57 9.54
CA PRO A 75 -21.82 -0.19 8.33
C PRO A 75 -20.99 0.62 7.31
N ASP A 76 -21.02 1.95 7.37
CA ASP A 76 -20.26 2.83 6.48
C ASP A 76 -18.84 3.15 6.99
N THR A 77 -18.40 2.47 8.06
CA THR A 77 -17.07 2.72 8.64
C THR A 77 -15.99 2.29 7.66
N LYS A 78 -15.14 3.23 7.26
CA LYS A 78 -14.05 2.97 6.32
C LYS A 78 -13.06 1.98 6.91
N THR A 79 -12.79 0.90 6.17
CA THR A 79 -11.74 -0.08 6.48
C THR A 79 -10.45 0.28 5.73
N ASN A 80 -9.35 -0.39 6.09
CA ASN A 80 -8.02 -0.18 5.48
C ASN A 80 -7.52 1.27 5.61
N LEU A 81 -7.61 1.86 6.80
CA LEU A 81 -7.17 3.24 7.07
C LEU A 81 -5.68 3.34 7.45
N GLY A 82 -4.99 2.21 7.59
CA GLY A 82 -3.56 2.15 7.92
C GLY A 82 -2.65 2.25 6.70
N PRO A 83 -1.42 1.72 6.79
CA PRO A 83 -0.58 1.49 5.62
C PRO A 83 -1.34 0.63 4.60
N ARG A 84 -1.51 1.17 3.39
CA ARG A 84 -2.28 0.56 2.30
C ARG A 84 -1.37 0.15 1.16
N GLY A 85 -1.69 -0.99 0.56
CA GLY A 85 -1.10 -1.37 -0.72
C GLY A 85 -1.63 -0.51 -1.86
N SER A 86 -1.30 -0.90 -3.08
CA SER A 86 -1.84 -0.26 -4.27
C SER A 86 -3.37 -0.37 -4.30
N GLU A 87 -4.07 0.72 -4.61
CA GLU A 87 -5.49 0.69 -4.88
C GLU A 87 -5.80 -0.10 -6.17
N PRO A 88 -7.01 -0.66 -6.29
CA PRO A 88 -7.47 -1.22 -7.55
C PRO A 88 -7.50 -0.12 -8.62
N ALA A 89 -6.85 -0.34 -9.74
CA ALA A 89 -6.76 0.65 -10.80
C ALA A 89 -6.45 -0.01 -12.15
N TRP A 90 -6.89 0.65 -13.21
CA TRP A 90 -6.47 0.34 -14.56
C TRP A 90 -5.03 0.81 -14.79
N GLN A 91 -4.21 -0.05 -15.37
CA GLN A 91 -2.80 0.20 -15.61
C GLN A 91 -2.50 0.01 -17.09
N VAL A 92 -1.87 1.02 -17.70
CA VAL A 92 -1.31 0.91 -19.05
C VAL A 92 -0.07 0.02 -18.96
N ILE A 93 -0.04 -1.04 -19.78
CA ILE A 93 1.07 -1.99 -19.85
C ILE A 93 1.87 -1.85 -21.13
N ASP A 94 1.26 -1.33 -22.18
CA ASP A 94 1.93 -1.03 -23.44
C ASP A 94 1.24 0.14 -24.16
N ALA A 95 1.99 0.87 -24.99
CA ALA A 95 1.51 2.00 -25.76
C ALA A 95 2.24 2.09 -27.11
N GLY A 96 1.49 2.13 -28.22
CA GLY A 96 2.07 2.15 -29.55
C GLY A 96 1.04 2.38 -30.66
N LEU A 97 1.36 1.93 -31.87
CA LEU A 97 0.45 1.98 -33.03
C LEU A 97 -0.51 0.77 -33.08
N SER A 98 -0.23 -0.26 -32.30
CA SER A 98 -1.02 -1.49 -32.20
C SER A 98 -0.94 -2.03 -30.77
N PRO A 99 -1.93 -2.80 -30.30
CA PRO A 99 -1.88 -3.40 -28.96
C PRO A 99 -0.70 -4.35 -28.78
N GLY A 100 0.13 -4.14 -27.76
CA GLY A 100 1.20 -5.07 -27.40
C GLY A 100 0.67 -6.36 -26.77
N ALA A 101 1.12 -7.51 -27.28
CA ALA A 101 0.70 -8.84 -26.84
C ALA A 101 1.69 -9.55 -25.90
N GLU A 102 2.72 -8.85 -25.42
CA GLU A 102 3.77 -9.46 -24.59
C GLU A 102 3.25 -9.98 -23.23
N THR A 103 2.30 -9.25 -22.63
CA THR A 103 1.75 -9.63 -21.31
C THR A 103 0.55 -10.57 -21.44
N TYR A 104 -0.32 -10.33 -22.42
CA TYR A 104 -1.55 -11.07 -22.65
C TYR A 104 -1.70 -11.32 -24.15
N THR A 105 -1.84 -12.58 -24.54
CA THR A 105 -1.91 -12.97 -25.96
C THR A 105 -3.19 -12.47 -26.62
N GLU A 106 -4.24 -12.21 -25.85
CA GLU A 106 -5.54 -11.71 -26.32
C GLU A 106 -5.43 -10.35 -27.06
N PHE A 107 -4.42 -9.53 -26.74
CA PHE A 107 -4.17 -8.27 -27.46
C PHE A 107 -3.79 -8.49 -28.93
N SER A 108 -3.13 -9.60 -29.26
CA SER A 108 -2.81 -9.95 -30.66
C SER A 108 -4.04 -10.24 -31.51
N GLN A 109 -5.18 -10.53 -30.86
CA GLN A 109 -6.44 -10.82 -31.54
C GLN A 109 -7.29 -9.56 -31.69
N TYR A 110 -6.82 -8.39 -31.26
CA TYR A 110 -7.58 -7.15 -31.38
C TYR A 110 -7.48 -6.55 -32.81
N PRO A 111 -8.57 -6.01 -33.37
CA PRO A 111 -9.95 -6.11 -32.90
C PRO A 111 -10.62 -7.39 -33.44
N ASN A 112 -11.22 -8.22 -32.57
CA ASN A 112 -11.96 -9.42 -32.99
C ASN A 112 -13.14 -9.75 -32.05
N PRO A 113 -14.38 -9.47 -32.48
CA PRO A 113 -15.58 -9.95 -31.79
C PRO A 113 -15.70 -11.49 -31.83
N PRO A 114 -16.28 -12.15 -30.82
CA PRO A 114 -16.91 -11.57 -29.63
C PRO A 114 -15.96 -11.36 -28.44
N THR A 115 -14.67 -11.69 -28.60
CA THR A 115 -13.68 -11.61 -27.52
C THR A 115 -13.49 -10.17 -27.04
N TRP A 116 -13.44 -9.25 -28.00
CA TRP A 116 -13.40 -7.82 -27.77
C TRP A 116 -14.78 -7.22 -27.97
N SER A 117 -15.22 -6.41 -27.01
CA SER A 117 -16.55 -5.83 -27.01
C SER A 117 -16.52 -4.36 -26.61
N PRO A 118 -17.37 -3.52 -27.24
CA PRO A 118 -17.52 -2.14 -26.82
C PRO A 118 -18.14 -2.08 -25.42
N PRO A 119 -17.79 -1.06 -24.62
CA PRO A 119 -18.25 -0.92 -23.26
C PRO A 119 -19.76 -0.66 -23.19
N ASN A 120 -20.41 -1.21 -22.19
CA ASN A 120 -21.79 -0.90 -21.89
C ASN A 120 -21.86 0.33 -20.97
N ALA A 121 -22.31 1.47 -21.52
CA ALA A 121 -22.37 2.75 -20.80
C ALA A 121 -23.28 2.73 -19.55
N VAL A 122 -24.20 1.79 -19.43
CA VAL A 122 -25.11 1.69 -18.26
C VAL A 122 -24.48 0.86 -17.15
N THR A 123 -23.90 -0.29 -17.47
CA THR A 123 -23.35 -1.22 -16.45
C THR A 123 -21.89 -0.98 -16.14
N GLN A 124 -21.14 -0.32 -17.04
CA GLN A 124 -19.69 -0.13 -16.94
C GLN A 124 -19.29 1.34 -16.92
N ALA A 125 -20.20 2.27 -16.59
CA ALA A 125 -19.92 3.70 -16.54
C ALA A 125 -18.66 4.05 -15.73
N ALA A 126 -18.51 3.43 -14.55
CA ALA A 126 -17.36 3.65 -13.67
C ALA A 126 -16.04 3.13 -14.28
N ASP A 127 -16.07 1.97 -14.93
CA ASP A 127 -14.89 1.40 -15.60
C ASP A 127 -14.47 2.26 -16.79
N ILE A 128 -15.42 2.73 -17.60
CA ILE A 128 -15.16 3.63 -18.72
C ILE A 128 -14.43 4.88 -18.22
N GLN A 129 -14.97 5.56 -17.21
CA GLN A 129 -14.38 6.77 -16.66
C GLN A 129 -12.98 6.51 -16.08
N SER A 130 -12.81 5.39 -15.36
CA SER A 130 -11.54 5.00 -14.77
C SER A 130 -10.47 4.71 -15.83
N VAL A 131 -10.82 3.98 -16.89
CA VAL A 131 -9.92 3.64 -18.00
C VAL A 131 -9.53 4.88 -18.79
N GLN A 132 -10.48 5.75 -19.14
CA GLN A 132 -10.22 7.00 -19.85
C GLN A 132 -9.31 7.92 -19.03
N GLY A 133 -9.57 8.03 -17.72
CA GLY A 133 -8.71 8.81 -16.81
C GLY A 133 -7.29 8.25 -16.73
N ALA A 134 -7.14 6.92 -16.63
CA ALA A 134 -5.83 6.27 -16.59
C ALA A 134 -5.07 6.43 -17.93
N ALA A 135 -5.76 6.28 -19.06
CA ALA A 135 -5.20 6.46 -20.41
C ALA A 135 -4.66 7.88 -20.63
N THR A 136 -5.51 8.89 -20.41
CA THR A 136 -5.13 10.31 -20.59
C THR A 136 -4.04 10.75 -19.60
N SER A 137 -4.06 10.23 -18.36
CA SER A 137 -2.99 10.46 -17.38
C SER A 137 -1.66 9.85 -17.82
N PHE A 138 -1.67 8.63 -18.36
CA PHE A 138 -0.47 8.00 -18.89
C PHE A 138 0.11 8.80 -20.06
N LEU A 139 -0.72 9.18 -21.03
CA LEU A 139 -0.28 9.94 -22.20
C LEU A 139 0.30 11.31 -21.83
N ALA A 140 -0.33 12.04 -20.91
CA ALA A 140 0.19 13.31 -20.42
C ALA A 140 1.54 13.16 -19.70
N ASN A 141 1.67 12.14 -18.84
CA ASN A 141 2.93 11.87 -18.15
C ASN A 141 4.04 11.46 -19.12
N GLN A 142 3.73 10.59 -20.08
CA GLN A 142 4.69 10.14 -21.09
C GLN A 142 5.14 11.31 -21.98
N ALA A 143 4.21 12.14 -22.44
CA ALA A 143 4.53 13.31 -23.26
C ALA A 143 5.40 14.32 -22.50
N ASN A 144 5.07 14.63 -21.25
CA ASN A 144 5.88 15.51 -20.40
C ASN A 144 7.27 14.93 -20.14
N ALA A 145 7.38 13.63 -19.88
CA ALA A 145 8.66 12.96 -19.69
C ALA A 145 9.53 13.02 -20.95
N THR A 146 8.97 12.77 -22.12
CA THR A 146 9.69 12.90 -23.41
C THR A 146 10.13 14.33 -23.69
N LEU A 147 9.32 15.32 -23.28
CA LEU A 147 9.65 16.75 -23.43
C LEU A 147 10.55 17.29 -22.32
N GLY A 148 10.91 16.49 -21.31
CA GLY A 148 11.71 16.92 -20.18
C GLY A 148 11.00 17.95 -19.27
N ARG A 149 9.67 17.96 -19.26
CA ARG A 149 8.87 18.87 -18.43
C ARG A 149 8.49 18.20 -17.11
N ALA A 150 8.55 18.97 -16.02
CA ALA A 150 7.98 18.55 -14.76
C ALA A 150 6.45 18.53 -14.87
N ALA A 151 5.78 17.51 -14.31
CA ALA A 151 4.33 17.39 -14.35
C ALA A 151 3.58 18.57 -13.68
N THR A 152 4.26 19.32 -12.81
CA THR A 152 3.73 20.49 -12.10
C THR A 152 4.10 21.83 -12.77
N ALA A 153 4.81 21.80 -13.90
CA ALA A 153 5.15 23.03 -14.62
C ALA A 153 3.90 23.67 -15.23
N LEU A 154 3.89 25.00 -15.33
CA LEU A 154 2.77 25.75 -15.92
C LEU A 154 2.51 25.40 -17.39
N ASP A 155 3.54 24.95 -18.11
CA ASP A 155 3.51 24.52 -19.50
C ASP A 155 3.45 22.98 -19.67
N ALA A 156 3.19 22.25 -18.58
CA ALA A 156 3.03 20.80 -18.62
C ALA A 156 1.77 20.44 -19.42
N ILE A 157 1.89 19.43 -20.27
CA ILE A 157 0.77 18.86 -21.01
C ILE A 157 -0.20 18.24 -20.01
N GLN A 158 -1.46 18.61 -20.10
CA GLN A 158 -2.52 18.18 -19.20
C GLN A 158 -3.32 17.01 -19.79
N THR A 159 -3.97 16.23 -18.92
CA THR A 159 -4.82 15.10 -19.32
C THR A 159 -5.99 15.52 -20.21
N THR A 160 -6.49 16.74 -20.03
CA THR A 160 -7.58 17.34 -20.81
C THR A 160 -7.20 17.65 -22.26
N GLN A 161 -5.91 17.55 -22.62
CA GLN A 161 -5.44 17.75 -23.99
C GLN A 161 -5.40 16.45 -24.80
N PHE A 162 -5.86 15.34 -24.22
CA PHE A 162 -6.02 14.06 -24.89
C PHE A 162 -7.50 13.69 -24.96
N ALA A 163 -7.91 13.14 -26.09
CA ALA A 163 -9.23 12.58 -26.29
C ALA A 163 -9.13 11.07 -26.49
N VAL A 164 -10.13 10.34 -25.99
CA VAL A 164 -10.27 8.89 -26.19
C VAL A 164 -11.29 8.68 -27.30
N ASP A 165 -10.86 8.02 -28.37
CA ASP A 165 -11.65 7.80 -29.59
C ASP A 165 -12.43 6.49 -29.51
N SER A 166 -11.78 5.44 -29.04
CA SER A 166 -12.41 4.14 -28.84
C SER A 166 -11.89 3.45 -27.58
N LEU A 167 -12.74 2.59 -27.04
CA LEU A 167 -12.46 1.76 -25.88
C LEU A 167 -13.15 0.43 -26.12
N GLU A 168 -12.42 -0.67 -25.92
CA GLU A 168 -12.98 -2.01 -25.91
C GLU A 168 -12.45 -2.81 -24.73
N PHE A 169 -13.31 -3.67 -24.18
CA PHE A 169 -12.98 -4.56 -23.08
C PHE A 169 -12.94 -6.00 -23.54
N ALA A 170 -12.05 -6.77 -22.90
CA ALA A 170 -12.00 -8.21 -22.96
C ALA A 170 -11.61 -8.79 -21.60
N LYS A 171 -11.56 -10.12 -21.50
CA LYS A 171 -10.96 -10.82 -20.36
C LYS A 171 -9.83 -11.69 -20.85
N ALA A 172 -8.68 -11.58 -20.19
CA ALA A 172 -7.58 -12.50 -20.41
C ALA A 172 -7.97 -13.92 -19.95
N GLY A 173 -7.26 -14.95 -20.43
CA GLY A 173 -7.54 -16.35 -20.11
C GLY A 173 -7.50 -16.68 -18.61
N ASN A 174 -6.80 -15.88 -17.81
CA ASN A 174 -6.77 -16.00 -16.35
C ASN A 174 -7.91 -15.25 -15.64
N GLY A 175 -8.85 -14.66 -16.37
CA GLY A 175 -9.98 -13.88 -15.87
C GLY A 175 -9.68 -12.40 -15.58
N THR A 176 -8.46 -11.92 -15.81
CA THR A 176 -8.11 -10.50 -15.59
C THR A 176 -8.84 -9.63 -16.63
N PRO A 177 -9.57 -8.57 -16.22
CA PRO A 177 -10.12 -7.60 -17.15
C PRO A 177 -8.99 -6.86 -17.87
N ILE A 178 -9.08 -6.80 -19.20
CA ILE A 178 -8.15 -6.07 -20.06
C ILE A 178 -8.94 -5.09 -20.93
N ALA A 179 -8.28 -4.02 -21.35
CA ALA A 179 -8.87 -3.00 -22.20
C ALA A 179 -7.88 -2.55 -23.26
N VAL A 180 -8.40 -2.19 -24.44
CA VAL A 180 -7.65 -1.46 -25.46
C VAL A 180 -8.30 -0.09 -25.59
N VAL A 181 -7.48 0.95 -25.54
CA VAL A 181 -7.91 2.34 -25.68
C VAL A 181 -7.19 2.95 -26.86
N GLN A 182 -7.94 3.56 -27.77
CA GLN A 182 -7.38 4.43 -28.79
C GLN A 182 -7.60 5.87 -28.37
N ALA A 183 -6.52 6.65 -28.38
CA ALA A 183 -6.55 8.03 -27.94
C ALA A 183 -5.55 8.89 -28.74
N HIS A 184 -5.86 10.17 -28.87
CA HIS A 184 -5.00 11.12 -29.58
C HIS A 184 -4.85 12.44 -28.81
N PHE A 185 -3.84 13.20 -29.20
CA PHE A 185 -3.64 14.58 -28.72
C PHE A 185 -4.52 15.55 -29.51
N ILE A 186 -5.37 16.30 -28.80
CA ILE A 186 -6.39 17.19 -29.41
C ILE A 186 -5.76 18.27 -30.29
N GLY A 187 -4.54 18.73 -29.96
CA GLY A 187 -3.81 19.72 -30.76
C GLY A 187 -3.24 19.18 -32.08
N GLY A 188 -3.55 17.94 -32.44
CA GLY A 188 -3.04 17.24 -33.63
C GLY A 188 -1.88 16.32 -33.29
N GLY A 189 -2.07 15.03 -33.51
CA GLY A 189 -1.08 13.98 -33.27
C GLY A 189 -1.58 12.63 -33.78
N PRO A 190 -0.69 11.62 -33.91
CA PRO A 190 -1.10 10.28 -34.29
C PRO A 190 -1.98 9.66 -33.21
N GLU A 191 -2.92 8.81 -33.64
CA GLU A 191 -3.65 7.92 -32.74
C GLU A 191 -2.68 6.97 -32.06
N THR A 192 -2.78 6.87 -30.74
CA THR A 192 -1.99 5.97 -29.90
C THR A 192 -2.92 4.92 -29.32
N VAL A 193 -2.54 3.67 -29.50
CA VAL A 193 -3.21 2.49 -28.97
C VAL A 193 -2.56 2.11 -27.64
N LEU A 194 -3.36 2.04 -26.58
CA LEU A 194 -2.94 1.66 -25.23
C LEU A 194 -3.51 0.29 -24.88
N SER A 195 -2.63 -0.64 -24.50
CA SER A 195 -3.01 -1.90 -23.88
C SER A 195 -3.06 -1.72 -22.37
N MET A 196 -4.18 -2.09 -21.74
CA MET A 196 -4.42 -1.86 -20.33
C MET A 196 -4.90 -3.13 -19.62
N LYS A 197 -4.54 -3.27 -18.35
CA LYS A 197 -5.05 -4.33 -17.47
C LYS A 197 -5.65 -3.74 -16.20
N TYR A 198 -6.65 -4.41 -15.65
CA TYR A 198 -7.17 -4.07 -14.34
C TYR A 198 -6.33 -4.75 -13.26
N ASN A 199 -5.68 -3.95 -12.41
CA ASN A 199 -5.00 -4.42 -11.23
C ASN A 199 -5.97 -4.36 -10.05
N GLN A 200 -6.24 -5.49 -9.40
CA GLN A 200 -7.13 -5.57 -8.22
C GLN A 200 -6.54 -4.91 -6.97
N GLY A 201 -5.27 -4.52 -7.01
CA GLY A 201 -4.60 -3.87 -5.90
C GLY A 201 -4.23 -4.84 -4.77
N SER A 202 -3.72 -4.27 -3.68
CA SER A 202 -3.30 -5.01 -2.49
C SER A 202 -3.57 -4.22 -1.21
N VAL A 203 -4.71 -3.51 -1.20
CA VAL A 203 -5.11 -2.55 -0.16
C VAL A 203 -4.88 -3.06 1.28
N PRO A 204 -5.38 -4.24 1.70
CA PRO A 204 -5.24 -4.70 3.08
C PRO A 204 -3.84 -5.24 3.43
N ARG A 205 -2.97 -5.45 2.43
CA ARG A 205 -1.75 -6.26 2.58
C ARG A 205 -0.86 -5.77 3.72
N TYR A 206 -0.54 -4.48 3.76
CA TYR A 206 0.37 -3.95 4.77
C TYR A 206 -0.27 -3.88 6.15
N SER A 207 -1.53 -3.47 6.25
CA SER A 207 -2.27 -3.48 7.52
C SER A 207 -2.32 -4.89 8.13
N LEU A 208 -2.55 -5.92 7.30
CA LEU A 208 -2.49 -7.31 7.72
C LEU A 208 -1.08 -7.74 8.15
N MET A 209 -0.02 -7.34 7.43
CA MET A 209 1.37 -7.63 7.81
C MET A 209 1.71 -7.04 9.19
N PHE A 210 1.28 -5.80 9.47
CA PHE A 210 1.46 -5.20 10.79
C PHE A 210 0.70 -5.95 11.87
N LEU A 211 -0.53 -6.37 11.62
CA LEU A 211 -1.32 -7.14 12.58
C LEU A 211 -0.66 -8.48 12.90
N VAL A 212 -0.34 -9.28 11.88
CA VAL A 212 0.30 -10.58 12.05
C VAL A 212 1.66 -10.42 12.73
N GLY A 213 2.48 -9.47 12.29
CA GLY A 213 3.79 -9.20 12.90
C GLY A 213 3.69 -8.82 14.37
N SER A 214 2.68 -8.02 14.74
CA SER A 214 2.47 -7.60 16.13
C SER A 214 1.98 -8.75 17.01
N ILE A 215 1.11 -9.62 16.49
CA ILE A 215 0.67 -10.85 17.19
C ILE A 215 1.87 -11.77 17.44
N LEU A 216 2.72 -11.98 16.44
CA LEU A 216 3.92 -12.82 16.58
C LEU A 216 4.89 -12.23 17.62
N LEU A 217 5.14 -10.92 17.57
CA LEU A 217 5.97 -10.24 18.56
C LEU A 217 5.39 -10.42 19.97
N PHE A 218 4.08 -10.22 20.15
CA PHE A 218 3.42 -10.41 21.43
C PHE A 218 3.55 -11.85 21.95
N ALA A 219 3.25 -12.83 21.09
CA ALA A 219 3.29 -14.25 21.40
C ALA A 219 4.70 -14.74 21.79
N ILE A 220 5.75 -14.16 21.20
CA ILE A 220 7.14 -14.47 21.55
C ILE A 220 7.53 -13.85 22.89
N HIS A 221 7.17 -12.59 23.13
CA HIS A 221 7.64 -11.85 24.31
C HIS A 221 6.86 -12.19 25.59
N LEU A 222 5.58 -12.55 25.48
CA LEU A 222 4.75 -12.92 26.63
C LEU A 222 5.35 -14.05 27.50
N PRO A 223 5.74 -15.22 26.96
CA PRO A 223 6.33 -16.29 27.77
C PRO A 223 7.73 -15.92 28.31
N LEU A 224 8.46 -15.04 27.62
CA LEU A 224 9.74 -14.53 28.12
C LEU A 224 9.54 -13.63 29.34
N LEU A 225 8.50 -12.80 29.34
CA LEU A 225 8.15 -11.98 30.50
C LEU A 225 7.71 -12.85 31.68
N ASP A 226 6.83 -13.82 31.48
CA ASP A 226 6.39 -14.74 32.55
C ASP A 226 7.57 -15.47 33.20
N ARG A 227 8.51 -15.99 32.40
CA ARG A 227 9.74 -16.62 32.91
C ARG A 227 10.63 -15.64 33.69
N ALA A 228 10.81 -14.43 33.16
CA ALA A 228 11.63 -13.40 33.80
C ALA A 228 11.00 -12.92 35.12
N GLU A 229 9.67 -12.83 35.19
CA GLU A 229 8.95 -12.50 36.41
C GLU A 229 9.07 -13.61 37.46
N ARG A 230 8.86 -14.88 37.07
CA ARG A 230 8.98 -16.03 37.98
C ARG A 230 10.39 -16.16 38.56
N SER A 231 11.43 -16.02 37.72
CA SER A 231 12.82 -16.08 38.17
C SER A 231 13.16 -14.94 39.14
N ARG A 232 12.70 -13.72 38.87
CA ARG A 232 12.87 -12.58 39.78
C ARG A 232 12.14 -12.80 41.10
N LYS A 233 10.89 -13.30 41.08
CA LYS A 233 10.15 -13.63 42.29
C LYS A 233 10.87 -14.71 43.11
N ALA A 234 11.30 -15.79 42.48
CA ALA A 234 12.06 -16.85 43.14
C ALA A 234 13.33 -16.34 43.82
N PHE A 235 14.06 -15.42 43.17
CA PHE A 235 15.23 -14.77 43.75
C PHE A 235 14.88 -13.85 44.93
N LEU A 236 13.86 -12.98 44.78
CA LEU A 236 13.52 -11.99 45.80
C LEU A 236 12.84 -12.57 47.02
N THR A 237 12.08 -13.66 46.86
CA THR A 237 11.28 -14.23 47.95
C THR A 237 11.74 -15.62 48.37
N GLY A 238 12.83 -16.13 47.78
CA GLY A 238 13.32 -17.49 48.04
C GLY A 238 12.31 -18.59 47.67
N GLY A 239 11.31 -18.27 46.84
CA GLY A 239 10.20 -19.17 46.51
C GLY A 239 9.05 -19.19 47.53
N SER A 240 9.12 -18.38 48.59
CA SER A 240 8.03 -18.21 49.56
C SER A 240 7.16 -17.00 49.20
N ALA A 241 5.83 -17.08 49.37
CA ALA A 241 4.98 -15.90 49.22
C ALA A 241 5.22 -14.94 50.42
N PRO A 242 5.24 -13.61 50.22
CA PRO A 242 5.31 -12.68 51.35
C PRO A 242 4.13 -12.94 52.31
N PRO A 243 4.31 -12.76 53.63
CA PRO A 243 3.22 -12.92 54.59
C PRO A 243 2.07 -11.99 54.19
N TRP A 244 0.86 -12.55 54.08
CA TRP A 244 -0.34 -11.76 53.82
C TRP A 244 -0.66 -10.95 55.08
N TYR A 245 -0.39 -9.65 55.04
CA TYR A 245 -0.93 -8.69 55.98
C TYR A 245 -2.20 -8.15 55.33
N GLY A 246 -3.37 -8.48 55.88
CA GLY A 246 -4.68 -8.22 55.27
C GLY A 246 -4.99 -6.76 54.94
N PRO A 247 -6.21 -6.45 54.45
CA PRO A 247 -6.55 -5.10 54.02
C PRO A 247 -6.42 -4.09 55.16
N ALA A 248 -5.74 -2.98 54.86
CA ALA A 248 -5.64 -1.78 55.70
C ALA A 248 -6.95 -0.99 55.73
#